data_AF-A0A5R8YKM3-F1
#
_entry.id   AF-A0A5R8YKM3-F1
#
_cell.length_a   1.000
_cell.length_b   1.000
_cell.length_c   1.000
_cell.angle_alpha   90.00
_cell.angle_beta   90.00
_cell.angle_gamma   90.00
#
_symmetry.space_group_name_H-M   'P 1'
#
loop_
_entity.id
_entity.type
_entity.pdbx_description
1 polymer ?
#
loop_
_entity_poly.entity_id
_entity_poly.type
_entity_poly.pdbx_seq_one_letter_code
_entity_poly.pdbx_strand_id
1 'polypeptide(L)' 'MSNEPARPPLPPFTRESAIEKVRLAEDGWNTRTPEKIALAYTRDTQWRNRTEFAINREEAQALLARKWKKELDYRLI' A
#
# COMPACT_ATOMS: atom_id res chain seq x y z
N MET A 1 9.08 15.66 -11.30
CA MET A 1 9.56 14.75 -10.25
C MET A 1 8.71 15.03 -9.01
N SER A 2 7.87 14.07 -8.61
CA SER A 2 6.96 14.24 -7.47
C SER A 2 7.77 14.30 -6.17
N ASN A 3 7.76 15.44 -5.49
CA ASN A 3 8.48 15.67 -4.23
C ASN A 3 7.74 15.00 -3.06
N GLU A 4 7.75 13.66 -3.02
CA GLU A 4 7.11 12.89 -1.96
C GLU A 4 8.13 12.47 -0.91
N PRO A 5 7.77 12.53 0.38
CA PRO A 5 8.69 12.20 1.45
C PRO A 5 9.17 10.76 1.30
N ALA A 6 10.50 10.58 1.36
CA ALA A 6 11.10 9.25 1.35
C ALA A 6 10.59 8.45 2.55
N ARG A 7 10.10 7.24 2.31
CA ARG A 7 9.56 6.34 3.34
C ARG A 7 10.53 5.20 3.57
N PRO A 8 11.44 5.29 4.57
CA PRO A 8 12.34 4.19 4.89
C PRO A 8 11.55 2.95 5.34
N PRO A 9 12.15 1.75 5.27
CA PRO A 9 13.45 1.47 4.67
C PRO A 9 13.46 1.69 3.14
N LEU A 10 14.62 2.10 2.61
CA LEU A 10 14.85 2.41 1.19
C LEU A 10 15.74 1.32 0.54
N PRO A 11 15.60 1.07 -0.79
CA PRO A 11 16.47 0.14 -1.50
C PRO A 11 17.92 0.66 -1.62
N PRO A 12 18.91 -0.23 -1.81
CA PRO A 12 18.80 -1.69 -1.82
C PRO A 12 18.54 -2.27 -0.41
N PHE A 13 17.69 -3.30 -0.33
CA PHE A 13 17.30 -3.90 0.95
C PHE A 13 18.29 -4.98 1.39
N THR A 14 18.54 -5.07 2.70
CA THR A 14 19.09 -6.25 3.36
C THR A 14 17.94 -7.17 3.78
N ARG A 15 18.23 -8.40 4.23
CA ARG A 15 17.18 -9.27 4.80
C ARG A 15 16.42 -8.58 5.94
N GLU A 16 17.14 -7.90 6.81
CA GLU A 16 16.57 -7.19 7.96
C GLU A 16 15.68 -6.02 7.51
N SER A 17 16.18 -5.14 6.63
CA SER A 17 15.40 -3.99 6.17
C SER A 17 14.24 -4.38 5.25
N ALA A 18 14.32 -5.52 4.55
CA ALA A 18 13.20 -6.11 3.83
C ALA A 18 12.10 -6.62 4.78
N ILE A 19 12.47 -7.32 5.86
CA ILE A 19 11.52 -7.78 6.89
C ILE A 19 10.82 -6.59 7.52
N GLU A 20 11.57 -5.56 7.89
CA GLU A 20 11.03 -4.32 8.43
C GLU A 20 10.07 -3.65 7.42
N LYS A 21 10.47 -3.56 6.14
CA LYS A 21 9.60 -3.00 5.08
C LYS A 21 8.26 -3.71 5.00
N VAL A 22 8.29 -5.04 5.05
CA VAL A 22 7.08 -5.88 4.97
C VAL A 22 6.22 -5.71 6.21
N ARG A 23 6.79 -5.67 7.42
CA ARG A 23 6.01 -5.45 8.65
C ARG A 23 5.36 -4.07 8.68
N LEU A 24 6.07 -3.01 8.30
CA LEU A 24 5.48 -1.67 8.20
C LEU A 24 4.33 -1.61 7.18
N ALA A 25 4.48 -2.30 6.05
CA ALA A 25 3.38 -2.44 5.09
C ALA A 25 2.20 -3.21 5.72
N GLU A 26 2.45 -4.34 6.35
CA GLU A 26 1.43 -5.14 7.02
C GLU A 26 0.64 -4.35 8.06
N ASP A 27 1.32 -3.63 8.93
CA ASP A 27 0.72 -2.76 9.94
C ASP A 27 -0.19 -1.71 9.28
N GLY A 28 0.31 -1.06 8.23
CA GLY A 28 -0.46 -0.12 7.42
C GLY A 28 -1.72 -0.76 6.83
N TRP A 29 -1.60 -1.98 6.30
CA TRP A 29 -2.72 -2.74 5.72
C TRP A 29 -3.75 -3.20 6.75
N ASN A 30 -3.34 -3.52 7.96
CA ASN A 30 -4.22 -3.90 9.06
C ASN A 30 -5.03 -2.70 9.62
N THR A 31 -4.59 -1.45 9.39
CA THR A 31 -5.38 -0.25 9.77
C THR A 31 -6.68 -0.11 8.99
N ARG A 32 -6.79 -0.75 7.82
CA ARG A 32 -7.96 -0.67 6.92
C ARG A 32 -8.38 0.77 6.56
N THR A 33 -7.42 1.69 6.49
CA THR A 33 -7.64 3.11 6.18
C THR A 33 -7.13 3.46 4.77
N PRO A 34 -8.01 3.69 3.77
CA PRO A 34 -7.60 3.79 2.35
C PRO A 34 -6.59 4.90 2.09
N GLU A 35 -6.86 6.05 2.68
CA GLU A 35 -6.07 7.26 2.54
C GLU A 35 -4.64 7.01 3.03
N LYS A 36 -4.49 6.36 4.18
CA LYS A 36 -3.19 6.09 4.79
C LYS A 36 -2.37 5.08 3.98
N ILE A 37 -3.00 4.04 3.46
CA ILE A 37 -2.30 3.04 2.64
C ILE A 37 -1.91 3.62 1.29
N ALA A 38 -2.79 4.37 0.64
CA ALA A 38 -2.52 4.93 -0.69
C ALA A 38 -1.28 5.84 -0.69
N LEU A 39 -1.03 6.57 0.40
CA LEU A 39 0.17 7.37 0.60
C LEU A 39 1.48 6.55 0.55
N ALA A 40 1.42 5.23 0.72
CA ALA A 40 2.57 4.34 0.61
C ALA A 40 3.02 4.07 -0.85
N TYR A 41 2.24 4.48 -1.84
CA TYR A 41 2.50 4.24 -3.26
C TYR A 41 2.79 5.54 -3.97
N THR A 42 3.42 5.53 -5.14
CA THR A 42 3.64 6.76 -5.94
C THR A 42 2.32 7.26 -6.55
N ARG A 43 2.28 8.51 -7.02
CA ARG A 43 1.04 9.08 -7.64
C ARG A 43 0.64 8.34 -8.91
N ASP A 44 1.62 7.89 -9.68
CA ASP A 44 1.54 7.13 -10.92
C ASP A 44 1.62 5.61 -10.70
N THR A 45 1.26 5.14 -9.50
CA THR A 45 1.36 3.72 -9.17
C THR A 45 0.45 2.88 -10.06
N GLN A 46 0.98 1.74 -10.53
CA GLN A 46 0.25 0.81 -11.38
C GLN A 46 0.05 -0.49 -10.64
N TRP A 47 -1.22 -0.85 -10.39
CA TRP A 47 -1.59 -2.04 -9.65
C TRP A 47 -2.39 -2.99 -10.53
N ARG A 48 -2.18 -4.27 -10.26
CA ARG A 48 -3.14 -5.33 -10.59
C ARG A 48 -3.53 -6.01 -9.28
N ASN A 49 -4.76 -5.80 -8.83
CA ASN A 49 -5.34 -6.52 -7.70
C ASN A 49 -6.29 -7.59 -8.24
N ARG A 50 -5.82 -8.84 -8.33
CA ARG A 50 -6.54 -9.95 -8.97
C ARG A 50 -6.90 -9.59 -10.42
N THR A 51 -8.18 -9.31 -10.68
CA THR A 51 -8.74 -8.92 -11.99
C THR A 51 -9.03 -7.42 -12.11
N GLU A 52 -8.83 -6.65 -11.05
CA GLU A 52 -8.97 -5.19 -11.05
C GLU A 52 -7.61 -4.51 -11.26
N PHE A 53 -7.62 -3.38 -11.96
CA PHE A 53 -6.45 -2.57 -12.26
C PHE A 53 -6.64 -1.15 -11.74
N ALA A 54 -5.54 -0.54 -11.29
CA ALA A 54 -5.49 0.87 -10.94
C ALA A 54 -4.22 1.48 -11.54
N ILE A 55 -4.34 2.65 -12.19
CA ILE A 55 -3.23 3.29 -12.92
C ILE A 55 -2.68 4.55 -12.23
N ASN A 56 -3.23 4.90 -11.07
CA ASN A 56 -2.78 6.01 -10.23
C ASN A 56 -3.16 5.75 -8.76
N ARG A 57 -2.68 6.63 -7.87
CA ARG A 57 -2.94 6.51 -6.43
C ARG A 57 -4.42 6.68 -6.08
N GLU A 58 -5.13 7.59 -6.75
CA GLU A 58 -6.54 7.85 -6.49
C GLU A 58 -7.39 6.59 -6.76
N GLU A 59 -7.12 5.88 -7.86
CA GLU A 59 -7.76 4.62 -8.19
C GLU A 59 -7.40 3.50 -7.22
N ALA A 60 -6.13 3.43 -6.79
CA ALA A 60 -5.71 2.49 -5.76
C ALA A 60 -6.45 2.74 -4.43
N GLN A 61 -6.61 4.00 -4.03
CA GLN A 61 -7.40 4.37 -2.83
C GLN A 61 -8.87 3.96 -2.99
N ALA A 62 -9.48 4.23 -4.15
CA ALA A 62 -10.87 3.84 -4.42
C ALA A 62 -11.05 2.31 -4.38
N LEU A 63 -10.09 1.55 -4.90
CA LEU A 63 -10.07 0.09 -4.84
C LEU A 63 -10.03 -0.39 -3.39
N LEU A 64 -9.13 0.17 -2.57
CA LEU A 64 -9.03 -0.16 -1.14
C LEU A 64 -10.33 0.17 -0.37
N ALA A 65 -10.97 1.29 -0.66
CA ALA A 65 -12.25 1.67 -0.06
C ALA A 65 -13.37 0.66 -0.38
N ARG A 66 -13.40 0.10 -1.60
CA ARG A 66 -14.34 -1.00 -1.95
C ARG A 66 -13.96 -2.30 -1.24
N LYS A 67 -12.67 -2.61 -1.18
CA LYS A 67 -12.13 -3.84 -0.58
C LYS A 67 -12.60 -4.00 0.87
N TRP A 68 -12.42 -3.00 1.73
CA TRP A 68 -12.77 -3.14 3.16
C TRP A 68 -14.24 -2.98 3.49
N LYS A 69 -15.06 -2.45 2.56
CA LYS A 69 -16.53 -2.57 2.67
C LYS A 69 -16.99 -4.02 2.53
N LYS A 70 -16.21 -4.86 1.83
CA LYS A 70 -16.54 -6.26 1.54
C LYS A 70 -15.78 -7.26 2.42
N GLU A 71 -14.52 -6.96 2.73
CA GLU A 71 -13.63 -7.84 3.49
C GLU A 71 -13.49 -7.34 4.93
N LEU A 72 -14.49 -7.64 5.76
CA LEU A 72 -14.58 -7.13 7.13
C LEU A 72 -13.54 -7.76 8.08
N ASP A 73 -13.22 -9.03 7.85
CA ASP A 73 -12.24 -9.81 8.62
C ASP A 73 -10.82 -9.74 8.01
N TYR A 74 -10.56 -8.74 7.16
CA TYR A 74 -9.26 -8.59 6.52
C TYR A 74 -8.15 -8.41 7.56
N ARG A 75 -7.18 -9.32 7.55
CA ARG A 75 -5.97 -9.27 8.35
C ARG A 75 -4.83 -9.98 7.64
N LEU A 76 -3.65 -9.36 7.66
CA LEU A 76 -2.38 -9.98 7.29
C LEU A 76 -1.64 -10.44 8.57
N ILE A 77 -0.90 -11.55 8.48
CA ILE A 77 -0.19 -12.22 9.60
C ILE A 77 1.23 -12.58 9.17
#